data_AF-A0A1P8YIZ3-F1
#
_entry.id   AF-A0A1P8YIZ3-F1
#
_cell.length_a   1.000
_cell.length_b   1.000
_cell.length_c   1.000
_cell.angle_alpha   90.00
_cell.angle_beta   90.00
_cell.angle_gamma   90.00
#
_symmetry.space_group_name_H-M   'P 1'
#
loop_
_entity.id
_entity.type
_entity.pdbx_description
1 polymer ?
#
loop_
_entity_poly.entity_id
_entity_poly.type
_entity_poly.pdbx_seq_one_letter_code
_entity_poly.pdbx_strand_id
1 'polypeptide(L)'
;MNGHTHENKITPHPGATAAQGFWEINTASHIDFPQHARLIEVVDNTDGTLSLLTTLVESDSPYEVRHGDFSQEGLASLYRELSFNDIHADPKLLGGSVDHNTELVLVSPRA
;
A
#
# COMPACT_ATOMS: atom_id res chain seq x y z
N MET A 1 1.28 11.13 2.37
CA MET A 1 1.80 9.76 2.60
C MET A 1 2.13 9.62 4.07
N ASN A 2 1.65 8.58 4.74
CA ASN A 2 1.90 8.31 6.17
C ASN A 2 2.15 6.81 6.42
N GLY A 3 2.59 6.47 7.63
CA GLY A 3 2.76 5.12 8.16
C GLY A 3 2.54 5.09 9.68
N HIS A 4 3.39 4.39 10.43
CA HIS A 4 3.36 4.26 11.91
C HIS A 4 2.22 3.42 12.50
N THR A 5 1.01 3.44 11.93
CA THR A 5 -0.15 2.72 12.48
C THR A 5 -0.26 1.27 12.00
N HIS A 6 0.63 0.84 11.08
CA HIS A 6 0.65 -0.51 10.51
C HIS A 6 -0.61 -0.85 9.68
N GLU A 7 -1.44 0.15 9.36
CA GLU A 7 -2.71 -0.02 8.65
C GLU A 7 -2.57 0.36 7.16
N ASN A 8 -3.09 -0.43 6.24
CA ASN A 8 -3.39 0.07 4.90
C ASN A 8 -4.71 0.84 4.95
N LYS A 9 -4.65 2.15 4.72
CA LYS A 9 -5.83 3.01 4.76
C LYS A 9 -5.72 4.18 3.81
N ILE A 10 -6.79 4.43 3.08
CA ILE A 10 -6.95 5.60 2.22
C ILE A 10 -8.15 6.40 2.72
N THR A 11 -7.90 7.65 3.12
CA THR A 11 -8.94 8.55 3.62
C THR A 11 -9.08 9.77 2.71
N PRO A 12 -10.28 10.06 2.17
CA PRO A 12 -10.54 11.33 1.51
C PRO A 12 -10.64 12.45 2.55
N HIS A 13 -9.93 13.53 2.30
CA HIS A 13 -10.06 14.78 3.05
C HIS A 13 -10.67 15.84 2.14
N PRO A 14 -12.01 16.02 2.15
CA PRO A 14 -12.67 17.00 1.29
C PRO A 14 -12.41 18.44 1.76
N GLY A 15 -12.18 19.34 0.81
CA GLY A 15 -12.14 20.79 1.04
C GLY A 15 -13.47 21.48 0.72
N ALA A 16 -13.51 22.81 0.82
CA ALA A 16 -14.69 23.60 0.43
C ALA A 16 -14.99 23.53 -1.09
N THR A 17 -13.96 23.21 -1.89
CA THR A 17 -14.06 22.88 -3.32
C THR A 17 -13.27 21.59 -3.59
N ALA A 18 -13.54 20.93 -4.72
CA ALA A 18 -12.82 19.72 -5.12
C ALA A 18 -11.30 19.95 -5.24
N ALA A 19 -10.87 21.14 -5.68
CA ALA A 19 -9.46 21.52 -5.79
C ALA A 19 -8.77 21.74 -4.43
N GLN A 20 -9.55 21.83 -3.34
CA GLN A 20 -9.03 21.99 -1.97
C GLN A 20 -9.07 20.69 -1.17
N GLY A 21 -9.52 19.58 -1.77
CA GLY A 21 -9.46 18.27 -1.15
C GLY A 21 -8.12 17.57 -1.40
N PHE A 22 -7.83 16.54 -0.61
CA PHE A 22 -6.66 15.69 -0.81
C PHE A 22 -6.92 14.26 -0.34
N TRP A 23 -6.05 13.34 -0.73
CA TRP A 23 -6.04 11.95 -0.25
C TRP A 23 -4.96 11.77 0.79
N GLU A 24 -5.33 11.21 1.94
CA GLU A 24 -4.36 10.63 2.88
C GLU A 24 -4.21 9.15 2.59
N ILE A 25 -2.98 8.73 2.30
CA ILE A 25 -2.63 7.34 2.03
C ILE A 25 -1.67 6.89 3.14
N ASN A 26 -2.14 5.95 3.95
CA ASN A 26 -1.37 5.25 4.97
C ASN A 26 -1.01 3.85 4.44
N THR A 27 0.26 3.48 4.53
CA THR A 27 0.73 2.15 4.12
C THR A 27 1.17 1.36 5.35
N ALA A 28 0.78 0.09 5.41
CA ALA A 28 1.18 -0.82 6.48
C ALA A 28 2.71 -0.95 6.58
N SER A 29 3.20 -1.37 7.75
CA SER A 29 4.64 -1.51 7.95
C SER A 29 5.15 -2.70 7.15
N HIS A 30 6.40 -2.63 6.70
CA HIS A 30 7.01 -3.78 6.04
C HIS A 30 7.09 -4.99 6.94
N ILE A 31 7.09 -4.85 8.27
CA ILE A 31 7.19 -5.99 9.20
C ILE A 31 5.91 -6.81 9.32
N ASP A 32 4.77 -6.23 8.93
CA ASP A 32 3.47 -6.88 9.07
C ASP A 32 3.18 -7.77 7.87
N PHE A 33 2.38 -8.81 8.08
CA PHE A 33 1.85 -9.58 6.96
C PHE A 33 0.67 -8.85 6.29
N PRO A 34 0.59 -8.87 4.94
CA PRO A 34 1.67 -9.14 3.99
C PRO A 34 2.61 -7.94 3.91
N GLN A 35 3.90 -8.18 3.65
CA GLN A 35 4.95 -7.15 3.62
C GLN A 35 4.90 -6.25 2.39
N HIS A 36 3.77 -5.59 2.18
CA HIS A 36 3.53 -4.80 1.00
C HIS A 36 4.32 -3.49 1.03
N ALA A 37 4.94 -3.16 -0.10
CA ALA A 37 5.26 -1.78 -0.47
C ALA A 37 4.10 -1.19 -1.28
N ARG A 38 4.05 0.13 -1.40
CA ARG A 38 3.08 0.83 -2.24
C ARG A 38 3.77 1.70 -3.27
N LEU A 39 3.49 1.43 -4.54
CA LEU A 39 3.80 2.33 -5.65
C LEU A 39 2.66 3.34 -5.80
N ILE A 40 3.02 4.60 -6.04
CA ILE A 40 2.09 5.68 -6.36
C ILE A 40 2.49 6.21 -7.73
N GLU A 41 1.65 5.95 -8.73
CA GLU A 41 1.82 6.50 -10.07
C GLU A 41 0.94 7.73 -10.24
N VAL A 42 1.52 8.79 -10.80
CA VAL A 42 0.84 10.07 -11.00
C VAL A 42 0.56 10.24 -12.49
N VAL A 43 -0.71 10.29 -12.85
CA VAL A 43 -1.17 10.33 -14.24
C VAL A 43 -1.95 11.62 -14.51
N ASP A 44 -1.58 12.34 -15.55
CA ASP A 44 -2.35 13.48 -16.07
C ASP A 44 -3.40 12.94 -17.04
N ASN A 45 -4.68 13.09 -16.71
CA ASN A 45 -5.78 12.53 -17.49
C ASN A 45 -6.15 13.40 -18.70
N THR A 46 -5.54 14.58 -18.84
CA THR A 46 -5.80 15.54 -19.94
C THR A 46 -7.25 16.06 -20.04
N ASP A 47 -8.04 15.86 -19.00
CA ASP A 47 -9.45 16.28 -18.89
C ASP A 47 -9.69 17.25 -17.71
N GLY A 48 -8.62 17.82 -17.17
CA GLY A 48 -8.64 18.67 -15.98
C GLY A 48 -8.54 17.88 -14.67
N THR A 49 -8.31 16.57 -14.71
CA THR A 49 -8.06 15.73 -13.53
C THR A 49 -6.67 15.09 -13.53
N LEU A 50 -6.25 14.64 -12.35
CA LEU A 50 -5.04 13.87 -12.10
C LEU A 50 -5.43 12.58 -11.37
N SER A 51 -4.87 11.44 -11.75
CA SER A 51 -5.05 10.18 -11.05
C SER A 51 -3.80 9.80 -10.25
N LEU A 52 -4.00 9.37 -9.01
CA LEU A 52 -3.02 8.60 -8.25
C LEU A 52 -3.42 7.13 -8.35
N LEU A 53 -2.65 6.32 -9.07
CA LEU A 53 -2.83 4.87 -9.08
C LEU A 53 -2.01 4.29 -7.94
N THR A 54 -2.66 3.59 -7.03
CA THR A 54 -2.00 2.93 -5.90
C THR A 54 -1.81 1.46 -6.25
N THR A 55 -0.59 0.94 -6.17
CA THR A 55 -0.33 -0.48 -6.42
C THR A 55 0.48 -1.06 -5.26
N LEU A 56 -0.10 -2.02 -4.54
CA LEU A 56 0.60 -2.81 -3.55
C LEU A 56 1.47 -3.86 -4.27
N VAL A 57 2.73 -3.92 -3.88
CA VAL A 57 3.71 -4.89 -4.38
C VAL A 57 4.34 -5.63 -3.22
N GLU A 58 4.71 -6.88 -3.43
CA GLU A 58 5.40 -7.72 -2.45
C GLU A 58 6.75 -8.21 -2.99
N SER A 59 7.51 -8.90 -2.15
CA SER A 59 8.75 -9.52 -2.59
C SER A 59 8.47 -10.63 -3.60
N ASP A 60 9.17 -10.59 -4.74
CA ASP A 60 9.16 -11.65 -5.75
C ASP A 60 9.93 -12.87 -5.23
N SER A 61 9.26 -13.67 -4.41
CA SER A 61 9.79 -14.90 -3.84
C SER A 61 8.67 -15.92 -3.62
N PRO A 62 8.98 -17.22 -3.58
CA PRO A 62 8.00 -18.26 -3.26
C PRO A 62 7.33 -18.04 -1.89
N TYR A 63 6.08 -18.47 -1.77
CA TYR A 63 5.39 -18.53 -0.47
C TYR A 63 5.95 -19.63 0.44
N GLU A 64 6.43 -20.73 -0.14
CA GLU A 64 7.04 -21.84 0.60
C GLU A 64 8.46 -21.46 1.07
N VAL A 65 8.76 -21.74 2.35
CA VAL A 65 10.10 -21.54 2.91
C VAL A 65 10.93 -22.80 2.78
N ARG A 66 12.07 -22.68 2.09
CA ARG A 66 13.13 -23.69 2.16
C ARG A 66 14.08 -23.33 3.30
N HIS A 67 13.89 -23.93 4.48
CA HIS A 67 14.79 -23.68 5.61
C HIS A 67 16.25 -24.03 5.27
N GLY A 68 17.17 -23.13 5.61
CA GLY A 68 18.58 -23.22 5.26
C GLY A 68 18.98 -22.52 3.96
N ASP A 69 18.01 -22.01 3.19
CA ASP A 69 18.28 -21.09 2.08
C ASP A 69 18.42 -19.65 2.59
N PHE A 70 19.65 -19.15 2.58
CA PHE A 70 19.98 -17.79 3.01
C PHE A 70 20.23 -16.83 1.82
N SER A 71 19.80 -17.21 0.61
CA SER A 71 19.75 -16.30 -0.53
C SER A 71 18.73 -15.17 -0.29
N GLN A 72 18.76 -14.14 -1.14
CA GLN A 72 17.79 -13.05 -1.06
C GLN A 72 16.34 -13.55 -1.17
N GLU A 73 16.06 -14.47 -2.10
CA GLU A 73 14.74 -15.08 -2.27
C GLU A 73 14.36 -15.92 -1.05
N GLY A 74 15.28 -16.77 -0.57
CA GLY A 74 15.05 -17.61 0.62
C GLY A 74 14.77 -16.80 1.89
N LEU A 75 15.50 -15.71 2.11
CA LEU A 75 15.25 -14.79 3.22
C LEU A 75 13.94 -14.02 3.06
N ALA A 76 13.54 -13.65 1.85
CA ALA A 76 12.25 -13.01 1.59
C ALA A 76 11.07 -13.98 1.84
N SER A 77 11.20 -15.26 1.44
CA SER A 77 10.22 -16.30 1.78
C SER A 77 10.14 -16.53 3.29
N LEU A 78 11.29 -16.62 3.99
CA LEU A 78 11.34 -16.77 5.44
C LEU A 78 10.67 -15.58 6.15
N TYR A 79 10.91 -14.36 5.67
CA TYR A 79 10.27 -13.17 6.20
C TYR A 79 8.75 -13.26 6.14
N ARG A 80 8.20 -13.69 4.99
CA ARG A 80 6.76 -13.89 4.78
C ARG A 80 6.17 -14.89 5.77
N GLU A 81 6.83 -16.02 5.99
CA GLU A 81 6.39 -17.01 6.98
C GLU A 81 6.39 -16.44 8.40
N LEU A 82 7.44 -15.71 8.79
CA LEU A 82 7.55 -15.14 10.13
C LEU A 82 6.45 -14.10 10.39
N SER A 83 6.19 -13.18 9.45
CA SER A 83 5.14 -12.17 9.63
C SER A 83 3.74 -12.77 9.58
N PHE A 84 3.52 -13.79 8.75
CA PHE A 84 2.21 -14.45 8.64
C PHE A 84 1.83 -15.15 9.94
N ASN A 85 2.82 -15.69 10.66
CA ASN A 85 2.64 -16.37 11.93
C ASN A 85 2.72 -15.44 13.15
N ASP A 86 2.56 -14.12 12.97
CA ASP A 86 2.47 -13.19 14.10
C ASP A 86 1.18 -13.43 14.90
N ILE A 87 1.34 -13.85 16.15
CA ILE A 87 0.24 -14.10 17.10
C ILE A 87 -0.51 -12.81 17.49
N HIS A 88 0.06 -11.64 17.21
CA HIS A 88 -0.53 -10.34 17.47
C HIS A 88 -1.11 -9.68 16.21
N ALA A 89 -1.10 -10.38 15.07
CA ALA A 89 -1.68 -9.89 13.84
C ALA A 89 -3.16 -9.50 14.02
N ASP A 90 -3.52 -8.30 13.59
CA ASP A 90 -4.90 -7.84 13.49
C ASP A 90 -5.30 -7.74 12.00
N PRO A 91 -6.17 -8.62 11.49
CA PRO A 91 -6.63 -8.60 10.11
C PRO A 91 -7.26 -7.28 9.66
N LYS A 92 -7.74 -6.44 10.60
CA LYS A 92 -8.29 -5.12 10.26
C LYS A 92 -7.23 -4.18 9.68
N LEU A 93 -5.98 -4.35 10.07
CA LEU A 93 -4.87 -3.51 9.60
C LEU A 93 -4.54 -3.73 8.12
N LEU A 94 -5.02 -4.84 7.54
CA LEU A 94 -4.90 -5.11 6.11
C LEU A 94 -5.65 -4.07 5.25
N GLY A 95 -6.66 -3.39 5.79
CA GLY A 95 -7.53 -2.51 5.00
C GLY A 95 -8.50 -3.27 4.09
N GLY A 96 -9.41 -2.53 3.45
CA GLY A 96 -10.33 -3.06 2.45
C GLY A 96 -9.79 -2.91 1.02
N SER A 97 -10.57 -3.36 0.04
CA SER A 97 -10.21 -3.24 -1.39
C SER A 97 -9.98 -1.78 -1.82
N VAL A 98 -10.70 -0.84 -1.22
CA VAL A 98 -10.55 0.61 -1.47
C VAL A 98 -9.24 1.17 -0.92
N ASP A 99 -8.55 0.44 -0.04
CA ASP A 99 -7.27 0.84 0.55
C ASP A 99 -6.07 0.25 -0.20
N HIS A 100 -6.30 -0.60 -1.21
CA HIS A 100 -5.29 -1.39 -1.93
C HIS A 100 -4.99 -0.82 -3.31
N ASN A 101 -5.37 -1.55 -4.37
CA ASN A 101 -5.07 -1.19 -5.75
C ASN A 101 -6.24 -0.41 -6.33
N THR A 102 -6.17 0.91 -6.25
CA THR A 102 -7.26 1.81 -6.62
C THR A 102 -6.76 3.03 -7.37
N GLU A 103 -7.67 3.66 -8.11
CA GLU A 103 -7.48 4.99 -8.67
C GLU A 103 -8.06 6.04 -7.73
N LEU A 104 -7.26 7.07 -7.42
CA LEU A 104 -7.69 8.22 -6.63
C LEU A 104 -7.62 9.48 -7.49
N VAL A 105 -8.77 10.07 -7.77
CA VAL A 105 -8.87 11.23 -8.66
C VAL A 105 -8.75 12.53 -7.87
N LEU A 106 -8.04 13.49 -8.45
CA LEU A 106 -7.86 14.86 -7.97
C LEU A 106 -8.17 15.84 -9.11
N VAL A 107 -8.52 17.08 -8.76
CA VAL A 107 -8.51 18.18 -9.73
C VAL A 107 -7.05 18.43 -10.13
N SER A 108 -6.78 18.54 -11.43
CA SER A 108 -5.45 18.81 -11.93
C SER A 108 -5.02 20.23 -11.52
N PRO A 109 -3.82 20.41 -10.92
CA PRO A 109 -3.31 21.74 -10.59
C PRO A 109 -2.78 22.49 -11.83
N ARG A 110 -2.84 21.87 -13.01
CA ARG A 110 -2.40 22.45 -14.30
C ARG A 110 -3.55 23.06 -15.11
N ALA A 111 -4.79 22.85 -14.68
CA ALA A 111 -5.99 23.35 -15.36
C ALA A 111 -6.16 24.86 -15.23
#